data_AF-A0A6B2LF20-F1
#
_entry.id   AF-A0A6B2LF20-F1
#
_cell.length_a   1.000
_cell.length_b   1.000
_cell.length_c   1.000
_cell.angle_alpha   90.00
_cell.angle_beta   90.00
_cell.angle_gamma   90.00
#
_symmetry.space_group_name_H-M   'P 1'
#
loop_
_entity.id
_entity.type
_entity.pdbx_description
1 polymer ?
#
loop_
_entity_poly.entity_id
_entity_poly.type
_entity_poly.pdbx_seq_one_letter_code
_entity_poly.pdbx_strand_id
1 'polypeptide(L)'
;MKAVNCCDIQDSTMELFSSCAQSELQYINISGCNNLTNETLFNILIYNPSLTVLNINRIYNMNPRDLFPIASSFKLCKLSISEMVEIDEVFTNPAQCIFLTHLDISSCWSIKDETFSSIARHCQNLKKLNVSHCIFINESFFYLGAVSNQLEYLNVSSCVQLDSLPLEFVIENNTNMNYLNISSCAKLNNKILLCVAKYLKNLKRLLLSKCNGMTTTGISEVLMNCRSLKSLIGRNCQFGEYVSKSLKYLAFSRTQLQS
;
A
#
# COMPACT_ATOMS: atom_id res chain seq x y z
N MET A 1 6.99 18.59 -9.83
CA MET A 1 7.07 19.54 -8.69
C MET A 1 7.15 18.78 -7.38
N LYS A 2 7.92 19.28 -6.40
CA LYS A 2 7.93 18.75 -5.03
C LYS A 2 8.00 19.91 -4.04
N ALA A 3 6.97 20.05 -3.22
CA ALA A 3 6.91 20.92 -2.07
C ALA A 3 6.34 20.11 -0.90
N VAL A 4 7.01 20.08 0.24
CA VAL A 4 6.60 19.20 1.35
C VAL A 4 6.66 20.00 2.64
N ASN A 5 5.55 20.04 3.37
CA ASN A 5 5.37 20.85 4.59
C ASN A 5 5.64 22.35 4.35
N CYS A 6 5.34 22.86 3.15
CA CYS A 6 5.53 24.27 2.83
C CYS A 6 4.26 25.05 3.21
N CYS A 7 4.29 25.76 4.34
CA CYS A 7 3.17 26.60 4.78
C CYS A 7 2.97 27.84 3.90
N ASP A 8 4.00 28.29 3.17
CA ASP A 8 3.91 29.48 2.32
C ASP A 8 3.16 29.20 0.99
N ILE A 9 2.91 27.93 0.67
CA ILE A 9 2.23 27.55 -0.56
C ILE A 9 0.71 27.61 -0.33
N GLN A 10 0.06 28.49 -1.09
CA GLN A 10 -1.38 28.69 -1.11
C GLN A 10 -1.93 28.41 -2.51
N ASP A 11 -3.26 28.35 -2.65
CA ASP A 11 -3.93 28.04 -3.92
C ASP A 11 -3.50 28.94 -5.08
N SER A 12 -3.35 30.25 -4.83
CA SER A 12 -2.87 31.23 -5.82
C SER A 12 -1.46 30.94 -6.34
N THR A 13 -0.57 30.41 -5.47
CA THR A 13 0.78 30.00 -5.86
C THR A 13 0.73 28.78 -6.77
N MET A 14 -0.16 27.84 -6.45
CA MET A 14 -0.35 26.62 -7.24
C MET A 14 -1.03 26.92 -8.57
N GLU A 15 -1.94 27.89 -8.64
CA GLU A 15 -2.58 28.32 -9.88
C GLU A 15 -1.56 28.92 -10.86
N LEU A 16 -0.68 29.82 -10.38
CA LEU A 16 0.40 30.38 -11.19
C LEU A 16 1.36 29.29 -11.67
N PHE A 17 1.73 28.36 -10.79
CA PHE A 17 2.59 27.24 -11.16
C PHE A 17 1.93 26.32 -12.20
N SER A 18 0.65 26.01 -12.01
CA SER A 18 -0.11 25.11 -12.87
C SER A 18 -0.34 25.72 -14.24
N SER A 19 -0.65 27.02 -14.31
CA SER A 19 -0.88 27.75 -15.57
C SER A 19 0.40 28.06 -16.35
N CYS A 20 1.55 28.28 -15.68
CA CYS A 20 2.83 28.47 -16.34
C CYS A 20 3.49 27.16 -16.81
N ALA A 21 3.08 26.00 -16.28
CA ALA A 21 3.61 24.71 -16.68
C ALA A 21 3.08 24.29 -18.06
N GLN A 22 3.79 24.66 -19.13
CA GLN A 22 3.63 24.08 -20.46
C GLN A 22 3.82 22.54 -20.35
N SER A 23 2.73 21.78 -20.48
CA SER A 23 2.33 20.69 -19.57
C SER A 23 2.97 19.30 -19.74
N GLU A 24 4.21 19.13 -19.27
CA GLU A 24 4.87 17.81 -19.15
C GLU A 24 5.01 17.29 -17.71
N LEU A 25 4.39 17.94 -16.72
CA LEU A 25 4.52 17.52 -15.32
C LEU A 25 3.89 16.14 -15.10
N GLN A 26 4.74 15.15 -14.83
CA GLN A 26 4.33 13.77 -14.52
C GLN A 26 4.26 13.49 -13.02
N TYR A 27 4.90 14.32 -12.19
CA TYR A 27 5.04 14.10 -10.75
C TYR A 27 4.75 15.38 -9.98
N ILE A 28 3.80 15.31 -9.04
CA ILE A 28 3.52 16.37 -8.07
C ILE A 28 3.47 15.76 -6.66
N ASN A 29 4.17 16.40 -5.74
CA ASN A 29 4.07 16.12 -4.32
C ASN A 29 3.95 17.44 -3.57
N ILE A 30 2.82 17.63 -2.90
CA ILE A 30 2.46 18.82 -2.11
C ILE A 30 2.06 18.41 -0.67
N SER A 31 2.60 17.29 -0.19
CA SER A 31 2.23 16.71 1.10
C SER A 31 2.49 17.68 2.26
N GLY A 32 1.54 17.80 3.19
CA GLY A 32 1.66 18.67 4.37
C GLY A 32 1.51 20.17 4.09
N CYS A 33 1.23 20.58 2.86
CA CYS A 33 0.92 21.96 2.51
C CYS A 33 -0.54 22.27 2.89
N ASN A 34 -0.79 22.51 4.18
CA ASN A 34 -2.15 22.64 4.73
C ASN A 34 -2.87 23.94 4.34
N ASN A 35 -2.21 24.91 3.72
CA ASN A 35 -2.88 26.11 3.20
C ASN A 35 -3.52 25.89 1.81
N LEU A 36 -3.48 24.65 1.31
CA LEU A 36 -4.10 24.25 0.05
C LEU A 36 -5.51 23.72 0.28
N THR A 37 -6.42 24.08 -0.62
CA THR A 37 -7.80 23.61 -0.64
C THR A 37 -8.07 22.74 -1.86
N ASN A 38 -9.32 22.32 -2.03
CA ASN A 38 -9.75 21.53 -3.19
C ASN A 38 -9.55 22.28 -4.52
N GLU A 39 -9.53 23.61 -4.51
CA GLU A 39 -9.25 24.44 -5.70
C GLU A 39 -7.88 24.10 -6.32
N THR A 40 -6.86 23.91 -5.48
CA THR A 40 -5.55 23.48 -5.94
C THR A 40 -5.59 22.13 -6.65
N LEU A 41 -6.36 21.17 -6.13
CA LEU A 41 -6.47 19.86 -6.76
C LEU A 41 -7.12 19.96 -8.14
N PHE A 42 -8.20 20.73 -8.26
CA PHE A 42 -8.85 20.99 -9.55
C PHE A 42 -7.85 21.59 -10.55
N ASN A 43 -7.11 22.61 -10.14
CA ASN A 43 -6.12 23.27 -10.98
C ASN A 43 -5.00 22.30 -11.42
N ILE A 44 -4.45 21.53 -10.49
CA ILE A 44 -3.41 20.52 -10.81
C ILE A 44 -3.90 19.55 -11.88
N LEU A 45 -5.11 19.01 -11.73
CA LEU A 45 -5.61 17.97 -12.63
C LEU A 45 -6.01 18.53 -14.00
N ILE A 46 -6.53 19.76 -14.06
CA ILE A 46 -6.90 20.44 -15.31
C ILE A 46 -5.66 20.86 -16.10
N TYR A 47 -4.69 21.50 -15.45
CA TYR A 47 -3.52 22.08 -16.13
C TYR A 47 -2.37 21.08 -16.31
N ASN A 48 -2.42 19.90 -15.67
CA ASN A 48 -1.40 18.85 -15.84
C ASN A 48 -1.98 17.53 -16.36
N PRO A 49 -2.47 17.49 -17.63
CA PRO A 49 -3.06 16.28 -18.23
C PRO A 49 -2.07 15.12 -18.47
N SER A 50 -0.78 15.31 -18.18
CA SER A 50 0.28 14.29 -18.24
C SER A 50 0.66 13.75 -16.85
N LEU A 51 -0.03 14.18 -15.79
CA LEU A 51 0.26 13.78 -14.42
C LEU A 51 0.04 12.28 -14.21
N THR A 52 1.08 11.60 -13.73
CA THR A 52 1.05 10.15 -13.47
C THR A 52 1.25 9.83 -11.98
N VAL A 53 1.79 10.77 -11.21
CA VAL A 53 2.06 10.63 -9.77
C VAL A 53 1.57 11.87 -9.02
N LEU A 54 0.68 11.66 -8.05
CA LEU A 54 0.16 12.69 -7.17
C LEU A 54 0.28 12.26 -5.71
N ASN A 55 0.99 13.06 -4.91
CA ASN A 55 1.10 12.88 -3.47
C ASN A 55 0.55 14.10 -2.73
N ILE A 56 -0.53 13.91 -1.98
CA ILE A 56 -1.23 14.94 -1.21
C ILE A 56 -1.42 14.51 0.25
N ASN A 57 -0.43 13.81 0.80
CA ASN A 57 -0.48 13.27 2.16
C ASN A 57 -0.60 14.40 3.20
N ARG A 58 -1.25 14.13 4.34
CA ARG A 58 -1.34 15.08 5.47
C ARG A 58 -1.86 16.47 5.06
N ILE A 59 -2.84 16.52 4.15
CA ILE A 59 -3.59 17.75 3.85
C ILE A 59 -4.94 17.67 4.56
N TYR A 60 -5.16 18.59 5.50
CA TYR A 60 -6.36 18.57 6.36
C TYR A 60 -7.42 19.60 5.98
N ASN A 61 -7.08 20.57 5.14
CA ASN A 61 -7.99 21.63 4.67
C ASN A 61 -8.68 21.29 3.33
N MET A 62 -8.44 20.10 2.79
CA MET A 62 -9.18 19.56 1.65
C MET A 62 -10.40 18.79 2.17
N ASN A 63 -11.59 19.11 1.68
CA ASN A 63 -12.78 18.30 1.91
C ASN A 63 -12.70 17.05 1.01
N PRO A 64 -12.63 15.82 1.56
CA PRO A 64 -12.46 14.60 0.79
C PRO A 64 -13.56 14.34 -0.24
N ARG A 65 -14.76 14.88 -0.01
CA ARG A 65 -15.89 14.81 -0.95
C ARG A 65 -15.58 15.42 -2.32
N ASP A 66 -14.72 16.44 -2.33
CA ASP A 66 -14.35 17.16 -3.54
C ASP A 66 -13.07 16.61 -4.17
N LEU A 67 -12.54 15.48 -3.69
CA LEU A 67 -11.40 14.78 -4.30
C LEU A 67 -11.82 13.86 -5.46
N PHE A 68 -13.11 13.84 -5.82
CA PHE A 68 -13.62 13.12 -6.99
C PHE A 68 -12.87 13.39 -8.31
N PRO A 69 -12.23 14.56 -8.56
CA PRO A 69 -11.44 14.76 -9.77
C PRO A 69 -10.25 13.80 -9.88
N ILE A 70 -9.71 13.31 -8.76
CA ILE A 70 -8.65 12.29 -8.76
C ILE A 70 -9.16 11.01 -9.44
N ALA A 71 -10.41 10.64 -9.17
CA ALA A 71 -11.02 9.45 -9.74
C ALA A 71 -11.19 9.55 -11.26
N SER A 72 -11.43 10.75 -11.77
CA SER A 72 -11.58 11.05 -13.21
C SER A 72 -10.26 11.11 -13.98
N SER A 73 -9.09 10.95 -13.33
CA SER A 73 -7.80 11.05 -14.01
C SER A 73 -7.40 9.77 -14.75
N PHE A 74 -7.45 9.81 -16.08
CA PHE A 74 -7.12 8.69 -16.96
C PHE A 74 -5.62 8.36 -17.09
N LYS A 75 -4.72 9.14 -16.46
CA LYS A 75 -3.27 8.89 -16.52
C LYS A 75 -2.64 8.69 -15.15
N LEU A 76 -3.39 8.90 -14.08
CA LEU A 76 -2.85 8.80 -12.74
C LEU A 76 -2.56 7.34 -12.39
N CYS A 77 -1.28 7.01 -12.34
CA CYS A 77 -0.79 5.67 -12.06
C CYS A 77 -0.45 5.47 -10.59
N LYS A 78 -0.11 6.55 -9.88
CA LYS A 78 0.32 6.51 -8.48
C LYS A 78 -0.34 7.62 -7.68
N LEU A 79 -1.04 7.25 -6.63
CA LEU A 79 -1.72 8.15 -5.71
C LEU A 79 -1.27 7.87 -4.28
N SER A 80 -0.95 8.93 -3.56
CA SER A 80 -0.71 8.89 -2.12
C SER A 80 -1.57 9.95 -1.45
N ILE A 81 -2.46 9.51 -0.57
CA ILE A 81 -3.39 10.31 0.25
C ILE A 81 -3.27 9.88 1.73
N SER A 82 -2.06 9.53 2.16
CA SER A 82 -1.79 8.97 3.48
C SER A 82 -2.01 10.01 4.57
N GLU A 83 -2.40 9.54 5.76
CA GLU A 83 -2.68 10.38 6.94
C GLU A 83 -3.71 11.50 6.68
N MET A 84 -4.61 11.31 5.70
CA MET A 84 -5.78 12.15 5.51
C MET A 84 -6.97 11.64 6.33
N VAL A 85 -7.95 12.50 6.58
CA VAL A 85 -9.18 12.18 7.30
C VAL A 85 -10.35 12.06 6.33
N GLU A 86 -11.38 11.28 6.70
CA GLU A 86 -12.68 11.23 6.00
C GLU A 86 -12.63 10.88 4.51
N ILE A 87 -11.67 10.06 4.07
CA ILE A 87 -11.48 9.72 2.65
C ILE A 87 -12.53 8.75 2.07
N ASP A 88 -13.58 8.44 2.84
CA ASP A 88 -14.58 7.43 2.51
C ASP A 88 -15.29 7.71 1.19
N GLU A 89 -15.49 8.99 0.87
CA GLU A 89 -16.20 9.44 -0.34
C GLU A 89 -15.30 9.57 -1.59
N VAL A 90 -13.96 9.51 -1.44
CA VAL A 90 -13.03 9.66 -2.57
C VAL A 90 -13.21 8.56 -3.62
N PHE A 91 -13.64 7.36 -3.18
CA PHE A 91 -13.73 6.17 -4.01
C PHE A 91 -15.18 5.71 -4.28
N THR A 92 -16.19 6.49 -3.90
CA THR A 92 -17.62 6.13 -4.08
C THR A 92 -18.13 6.39 -5.50
N ASN A 93 -17.57 7.37 -6.22
CA ASN A 93 -17.92 7.68 -7.61
C ASN A 93 -16.70 7.48 -8.54
N PRO A 94 -16.49 6.28 -9.07
CA PRO A 94 -15.16 5.82 -9.44
C PRO A 94 -15.10 5.43 -10.90
N ALA A 95 -15.71 6.25 -11.74
CA ALA A 95 -15.40 6.21 -13.16
C ALA A 95 -13.89 6.51 -13.30
N GLN A 96 -13.09 5.43 -13.45
CA GLN A 96 -11.80 5.38 -14.15
C GLN A 96 -10.48 5.50 -13.36
N CYS A 97 -10.42 5.12 -12.07
CA CYS A 97 -9.15 4.75 -11.40
C CYS A 97 -8.49 3.44 -11.93
N ILE A 98 -8.90 2.96 -13.11
CA ILE A 98 -8.40 1.70 -13.70
C ILE A 98 -6.91 1.75 -14.03
N PHE A 99 -6.32 2.94 -14.19
CA PHE A 99 -4.89 3.09 -14.45
C PHE A 99 -4.03 3.08 -13.18
N LEU A 100 -4.68 3.14 -12.01
CA LEU A 100 -3.97 3.20 -10.75
C LEU A 100 -3.27 1.87 -10.47
N THR A 101 -1.94 1.93 -10.39
CA THR A 101 -1.09 0.78 -10.09
C THR A 101 -0.46 0.86 -8.70
N HIS A 102 -0.37 2.06 -8.13
CA HIS A 102 0.18 2.30 -6.80
C HIS A 102 -0.79 3.15 -5.99
N LEU A 103 -1.21 2.65 -4.84
CA LEU A 103 -2.05 3.37 -3.90
C LEU A 103 -1.45 3.32 -2.50
N ASP A 104 -1.27 4.49 -1.90
CA ASP A 104 -0.93 4.64 -0.49
C ASP A 104 -2.03 5.42 0.24
N ILE A 105 -2.75 4.70 1.10
CA ILE A 105 -3.78 5.23 2.01
C ILE A 105 -3.41 4.91 3.46
N SER A 106 -2.11 4.74 3.75
CA SER A 106 -1.67 4.41 5.11
C SER A 106 -2.07 5.48 6.13
N SER A 107 -2.35 5.04 7.35
CA SER A 107 -2.78 5.87 8.47
C SER A 107 -4.07 6.66 8.22
N CYS A 108 -4.86 6.30 7.21
CA CYS A 108 -6.22 6.78 7.03
C CYS A 108 -7.17 5.97 7.93
N TRP A 109 -7.12 6.29 9.21
CA TRP A 109 -7.78 5.61 10.32
C TRP A 109 -9.30 5.52 10.24
N SER A 110 -9.98 6.36 9.44
CA SER A 110 -11.44 6.30 9.26
C SER A 110 -11.90 5.21 8.29
N ILE A 111 -11.01 4.67 7.45
CA ILE A 111 -11.36 3.71 6.41
C ILE A 111 -11.88 2.41 7.02
N LYS A 112 -13.06 2.00 6.56
CA LYS A 112 -13.72 0.72 6.88
C LYS A 112 -13.82 -0.18 5.65
N ASP A 113 -14.30 -1.40 5.88
CA ASP A 113 -14.49 -2.40 4.83
C ASP A 113 -15.36 -1.92 3.65
N GLU A 114 -16.39 -1.09 3.89
CA GLU A 114 -17.24 -0.52 2.82
C GLU A 114 -16.43 0.34 1.84
N THR A 115 -15.69 1.31 2.38
CA THR A 115 -14.78 2.18 1.62
C THR A 115 -13.69 1.39 0.91
N PHE A 116 -13.05 0.45 1.60
CA PHE A 116 -12.00 -0.36 1.00
C PHE A 116 -12.51 -1.31 -0.10
N SER A 117 -13.74 -1.81 0.05
CA SER A 117 -14.40 -2.60 -1.01
C SER A 117 -14.63 -1.76 -2.27
N SER A 118 -14.96 -0.47 -2.12
CA SER A 118 -15.02 0.46 -3.24
C SER A 118 -13.64 0.68 -3.86
N ILE A 119 -12.57 0.83 -3.07
CA ILE A 119 -11.21 0.90 -3.61
C ILE A 119 -10.89 -0.35 -4.45
N ALA A 120 -11.12 -1.55 -3.89
CA ALA A 120 -10.88 -2.81 -4.58
C ALA A 120 -11.67 -2.92 -5.89
N ARG A 121 -12.95 -2.52 -5.89
CA ARG A 121 -13.82 -2.59 -7.08
C ARG A 121 -13.31 -1.75 -8.24
N HIS A 122 -12.70 -0.59 -7.96
CA HIS A 122 -12.40 0.41 -8.98
C HIS A 122 -10.91 0.54 -9.32
N CYS A 123 -10.03 0.09 -8.43
CA CYS A 123 -8.57 0.09 -8.62
C CYS A 123 -8.08 -1.34 -8.91
N GLN A 124 -8.57 -1.96 -9.99
CA GLN A 124 -8.33 -3.39 -10.26
C GLN A 124 -6.89 -3.70 -10.71
N ASN A 125 -6.18 -2.71 -11.26
CA ASN A 125 -4.80 -2.87 -11.75
C ASN A 125 -3.73 -2.52 -10.70
N LEU A 126 -4.10 -2.52 -9.42
CA LEU A 126 -3.14 -2.27 -8.34
C LEU A 126 -2.03 -3.32 -8.33
N LYS A 127 -0.80 -2.83 -8.33
CA LYS A 127 0.44 -3.60 -8.17
C LYS A 127 1.08 -3.34 -6.81
N LYS A 128 0.93 -2.13 -6.27
CA LYS A 128 1.45 -1.76 -4.95
C LYS A 128 0.37 -1.12 -4.12
N LEU A 129 0.11 -1.71 -2.96
CA LEU A 129 -0.88 -1.23 -2.03
C LEU A 129 -0.27 -1.08 -0.63
N ASN A 130 -0.42 0.12 -0.06
CA ASN A 130 -0.09 0.40 1.33
C ASN A 130 -1.35 0.87 2.06
N VAL A 131 -1.82 0.03 2.99
CA VAL A 131 -2.94 0.30 3.90
C VAL A 131 -2.51 0.16 5.35
N SER A 132 -1.21 0.26 5.62
CA SER A 132 -0.70 0.15 6.98
C SER A 132 -1.37 1.16 7.90
N HIS A 133 -1.60 0.77 9.16
CA HIS A 133 -2.32 1.57 10.16
C HIS A 133 -3.80 1.87 9.85
N CYS A 134 -4.41 1.29 8.80
CA CYS A 134 -5.86 1.26 8.65
C CYS A 134 -6.41 0.13 9.52
N ILE A 135 -7.00 0.46 10.67
CA ILE A 135 -7.30 -0.52 11.72
C ILE A 135 -8.68 -1.18 11.58
N PHE A 136 -9.58 -0.67 10.74
CA PHE A 136 -10.97 -1.16 10.60
C PHE A 136 -11.23 -1.92 9.29
N ILE A 137 -10.18 -2.41 8.63
CA ILE A 137 -10.28 -3.24 7.43
C ILE A 137 -10.01 -4.71 7.79
N ASN A 138 -10.88 -5.60 7.34
CA ASN A 138 -10.77 -7.05 7.51
C ASN A 138 -11.42 -7.81 6.34
N GLU A 139 -12.75 -7.88 6.30
CA GLU A 139 -13.52 -8.67 5.33
C GLU A 139 -13.33 -8.17 3.90
N SER A 140 -13.05 -6.87 3.74
CA SER A 140 -12.83 -6.26 2.44
C SER A 140 -11.60 -6.80 1.69
N PHE A 141 -10.70 -7.51 2.37
CA PHE A 141 -9.61 -8.26 1.73
C PHE A 141 -10.11 -9.45 0.90
N PHE A 142 -11.27 -10.06 1.22
CA PHE A 142 -11.85 -11.06 0.33
C PHE A 142 -12.19 -10.47 -1.03
N TYR A 143 -12.81 -9.28 -1.04
CA TYR A 143 -13.11 -8.57 -2.27
C TYR A 143 -11.83 -8.20 -3.03
N LEU A 144 -10.80 -7.69 -2.32
CA LEU A 144 -9.50 -7.40 -2.94
C LEU A 144 -8.91 -8.64 -3.62
N GLY A 145 -8.91 -9.79 -2.95
CA GLY A 145 -8.40 -11.05 -3.51
C GLY A 145 -9.22 -11.56 -4.70
N ALA A 146 -10.52 -11.27 -4.74
CA ALA A 146 -11.40 -11.68 -5.83
C ALA A 146 -11.19 -10.85 -7.10
N VAL A 147 -10.82 -9.56 -6.96
CA VAL A 147 -10.73 -8.62 -8.09
C VAL A 147 -9.30 -8.27 -8.50
N SER A 148 -8.31 -8.47 -7.62
CA SER A 148 -6.91 -8.15 -7.88
C SER A 148 -6.05 -9.41 -7.96
N ASN A 149 -5.31 -9.53 -9.07
CA ASN A 149 -4.39 -10.63 -9.34
C ASN A 149 -2.98 -10.16 -9.78
N GLN A 150 -2.66 -8.88 -9.57
CA GLN A 150 -1.42 -8.25 -10.01
C GLN A 150 -0.60 -7.63 -8.87
N LEU A 151 -0.99 -7.84 -7.60
CA LEU A 151 -0.26 -7.27 -6.47
C LEU A 151 1.16 -7.85 -6.38
N GLU A 152 2.12 -6.96 -6.45
CA GLU A 152 3.54 -7.20 -6.30
C GLU A 152 4.03 -6.77 -4.91
N TYR A 153 3.38 -5.77 -4.32
CA TYR A 153 3.72 -5.17 -3.03
C TYR A 153 2.46 -4.97 -2.19
N LEU A 154 2.45 -5.53 -0.99
CA LEU A 154 1.39 -5.34 -0.03
C LEU A 154 1.96 -4.99 1.35
N ASN A 155 1.53 -3.84 1.88
CA ASN A 155 1.81 -3.45 3.26
C ASN A 155 0.51 -3.29 4.05
N VAL A 156 0.29 -4.21 4.98
CA VAL A 156 -0.86 -4.24 5.91
C VAL A 156 -0.40 -4.10 7.36
N SER A 157 0.84 -3.61 7.60
CA SER A 157 1.36 -3.55 8.95
C SER A 157 0.49 -2.69 9.85
N SER A 158 0.29 -3.12 11.09
CA SER A 158 -0.58 -2.45 12.08
C SER A 158 -2.07 -2.42 11.70
N CYS A 159 -2.53 -3.22 10.73
CA CYS A 159 -3.96 -3.51 10.53
C CYS A 159 -4.41 -4.52 11.60
N VAL A 160 -4.65 -4.05 12.82
CA VAL A 160 -4.81 -4.92 14.01
C VAL A 160 -6.10 -5.77 13.98
N GLN A 161 -7.11 -5.39 13.19
CA GLN A 161 -8.35 -6.17 13.04
C GLN A 161 -8.28 -7.19 11.90
N LEU A 162 -7.24 -7.18 11.06
CA LEU A 162 -7.12 -8.07 9.92
C LEU A 162 -6.80 -9.50 10.35
N ASP A 163 -7.68 -10.43 10.00
CA ASP A 163 -7.55 -11.87 10.24
C ASP A 163 -6.74 -12.55 9.14
N SER A 164 -6.30 -13.79 9.42
CA SER A 164 -5.48 -14.54 8.45
C SER A 164 -6.28 -14.94 7.21
N LEU A 165 -7.54 -15.33 7.36
CA LEU A 165 -8.33 -15.89 6.27
C LEU A 165 -8.58 -14.90 5.10
N PRO A 166 -9.00 -13.63 5.33
CA PRO A 166 -9.11 -12.66 4.23
C PRO A 166 -7.77 -12.37 3.54
N LEU A 167 -6.68 -12.28 4.30
CA LEU A 167 -5.35 -12.02 3.75
C LEU A 167 -4.78 -13.23 2.99
N GLU A 168 -5.06 -14.45 3.47
CA GLU A 168 -4.74 -15.69 2.75
C GLU A 168 -5.37 -15.63 1.36
N PHE A 169 -6.65 -15.29 1.24
CA PHE A 169 -7.34 -15.18 -0.05
C PHE A 169 -6.67 -14.18 -1.02
N VAL A 170 -6.15 -13.05 -0.53
CA VAL A 170 -5.35 -12.13 -1.35
C VAL A 170 -4.06 -12.78 -1.83
N ILE A 171 -3.35 -13.50 -0.96
CA ILE A 171 -2.10 -14.18 -1.28
C ILE A 171 -2.30 -15.27 -2.33
N GLU A 172 -3.37 -16.06 -2.22
CA GLU A 172 -3.69 -17.14 -3.17
C GLU A 172 -3.86 -16.62 -4.60
N ASN A 173 -4.43 -15.42 -4.74
CA ASN A 173 -4.71 -14.80 -6.05
C ASN A 173 -3.58 -13.90 -6.57
N ASN A 174 -2.55 -13.59 -5.75
CA ASN A 174 -1.47 -12.66 -6.10
C ASN A 174 -0.07 -13.29 -5.99
N THR A 175 0.17 -14.33 -6.78
CA THR A 175 1.40 -15.16 -6.71
C THR A 175 2.69 -14.44 -7.17
N ASN A 176 2.57 -13.30 -7.83
CA ASN A 176 3.69 -12.45 -8.24
C ASN A 176 4.22 -11.51 -7.14
N MET A 177 3.64 -11.58 -5.92
CA MET A 177 4.05 -10.75 -4.80
C MET A 177 5.53 -10.92 -4.46
N ASN A 178 6.25 -9.80 -4.42
CA ASN A 178 7.68 -9.73 -4.09
C ASN A 178 7.95 -9.06 -2.73
N TYR A 179 6.97 -8.33 -2.20
CA TYR A 179 7.04 -7.68 -0.89
C TYR A 179 5.75 -7.88 -0.11
N LEU A 180 5.87 -8.38 1.12
CA LEU A 180 4.76 -8.48 2.07
C LEU A 180 5.21 -7.98 3.44
N ASN A 181 4.44 -7.05 4.01
CA ASN A 181 4.61 -6.61 5.38
C ASN A 181 3.32 -6.79 6.19
N ILE A 182 3.41 -7.71 7.16
CA ILE A 182 2.33 -8.10 8.08
C ILE A 182 2.68 -7.77 9.54
N SER A 183 3.69 -6.92 9.75
CA SER A 183 4.18 -6.58 11.09
C SER A 183 3.08 -5.96 11.96
N SER A 184 3.08 -6.25 13.26
CA SER A 184 2.12 -5.71 14.23
C SER A 184 0.64 -6.03 13.94
N CYS A 185 0.33 -7.04 13.13
CA CYS A 185 -1.04 -7.51 12.94
C CYS A 185 -1.37 -8.60 13.97
N ALA A 186 -2.03 -8.21 15.06
CA ALA A 186 -2.21 -9.05 16.25
C ALA A 186 -3.07 -10.30 16.03
N LYS A 187 -4.01 -10.27 15.07
CA LYS A 187 -4.91 -11.38 14.76
C LYS A 187 -4.38 -12.36 13.71
N LEU A 188 -3.23 -12.05 13.09
CA LEU A 188 -2.61 -12.98 12.16
C LEU A 188 -1.97 -14.15 12.92
N ASN A 189 -2.12 -15.34 12.37
CA ASN A 189 -1.61 -16.58 12.94
C ASN A 189 -0.77 -17.36 11.92
N ASN A 190 -0.16 -18.46 12.37
CA ASN A 190 0.78 -19.24 11.58
C ASN A 190 0.26 -19.73 10.21
N LYS A 191 -1.07 -19.83 10.00
CA LYS A 191 -1.64 -20.21 8.69
C LYS A 191 -1.21 -19.27 7.57
N ILE A 192 -1.06 -17.97 7.87
CA ILE A 192 -0.61 -17.01 6.85
C ILE A 192 0.79 -17.35 6.32
N LEU A 193 1.70 -17.85 7.16
CA LEU A 193 3.04 -18.22 6.72
C LEU A 193 3.05 -19.48 5.86
N LEU A 194 2.17 -20.44 6.17
CA LEU A 194 1.97 -21.62 5.32
C LEU A 194 1.41 -21.22 3.96
N CYS A 195 0.45 -20.30 3.92
CA CYS A 195 -0.10 -19.73 2.69
C CYS A 195 0.99 -18.99 1.89
N VAL A 196 1.77 -18.13 2.53
CA VAL A 196 2.93 -17.45 1.92
C VAL A 196 3.90 -18.45 1.29
N ALA A 197 4.30 -19.48 2.05
CA ALA A 197 5.21 -20.52 1.58
C ALA A 197 4.66 -21.28 0.36
N LYS A 198 3.34 -21.55 0.37
CA LYS A 198 2.65 -22.26 -0.71
C LYS A 198 2.61 -21.46 -2.01
N TYR A 199 2.21 -20.19 -1.96
CA TYR A 199 1.88 -19.42 -3.17
C TYR A 199 2.93 -18.39 -3.61
N LEU A 200 3.67 -17.76 -2.68
CA LEU A 200 4.54 -16.60 -3.01
C LEU A 200 5.98 -17.03 -3.33
N LYS A 201 6.17 -17.73 -4.45
CA LYS A 201 7.50 -18.23 -4.87
C LYS A 201 8.49 -17.11 -5.27
N ASN A 202 7.96 -15.96 -5.67
CA ASN A 202 8.72 -14.78 -6.05
C ASN A 202 8.97 -13.79 -4.90
N LEU A 203 8.57 -14.15 -3.66
CA LEU A 203 8.72 -13.27 -2.51
C LEU A 203 10.19 -12.94 -2.24
N LYS A 204 10.53 -11.65 -2.23
CA LYS A 204 11.88 -11.14 -1.96
C LYS A 204 12.00 -10.59 -0.54
N ARG A 205 10.95 -9.99 0.00
CA ARG A 205 10.97 -9.38 1.33
C ARG A 205 9.71 -9.72 2.11
N LEU A 206 9.89 -10.30 3.31
CA LEU A 206 8.82 -10.56 4.27
C LEU A 206 9.13 -9.88 5.60
N LEU A 207 8.22 -9.03 6.06
CA LEU A 207 8.30 -8.34 7.34
C LEU A 207 7.15 -8.79 8.24
N LEU A 208 7.47 -9.29 9.42
CA LEU A 208 6.53 -9.87 10.38
C LEU A 208 6.96 -9.59 11.83
N SER A 209 7.47 -8.38 12.07
CA SER A 209 7.88 -7.97 13.41
C SER A 209 6.66 -7.78 14.31
N LYS A 210 6.77 -8.09 15.61
CA LYS A 210 5.67 -8.03 16.57
C LYS A 210 4.46 -8.92 16.20
N CYS A 211 4.69 -10.05 15.52
CA CYS A 211 3.66 -11.03 15.15
C CYS A 211 3.76 -12.28 16.06
N ASN A 212 3.13 -12.22 17.25
CA ASN A 212 3.24 -13.29 18.24
C ASN A 212 2.44 -14.57 17.90
N GLY A 213 1.51 -14.51 16.94
CA GLY A 213 0.73 -15.66 16.49
C GLY A 213 1.45 -16.61 15.53
N MET A 214 2.73 -16.36 15.23
CA MET A 214 3.52 -17.17 14.28
C MET A 214 4.44 -18.15 14.99
N THR A 215 4.72 -19.29 14.36
CA THR A 215 5.61 -20.32 14.91
C THR A 215 6.86 -20.53 14.04
N THR A 216 7.88 -21.17 14.61
CA THR A 216 9.10 -21.54 13.88
C THR A 216 8.83 -22.46 12.70
N THR A 217 7.77 -23.29 12.76
CA THR A 217 7.32 -24.15 11.66
C THR A 217 6.91 -23.32 10.44
N GLY A 218 6.06 -22.30 10.60
CA GLY A 218 5.66 -21.44 9.48
C GLY A 218 6.85 -20.69 8.86
N ILE A 219 7.78 -20.23 9.72
CA ILE A 219 9.02 -19.61 9.25
C ILE A 219 9.88 -20.60 8.44
N SER A 220 10.00 -21.84 8.91
CA SER A 220 10.76 -22.89 8.22
C SER A 220 10.18 -23.14 6.83
N GLU A 221 8.85 -23.23 6.72
CA GLU A 221 8.16 -23.41 5.44
C GLU A 221 8.43 -22.27 4.48
N VAL A 222 8.35 -21.02 4.94
CA VAL A 222 8.69 -19.84 4.12
C VAL A 222 10.14 -19.93 3.64
N LEU A 223 11.07 -20.27 4.53
CA LEU A 223 12.49 -20.35 4.20
C LEU A 223 12.82 -21.49 3.21
N MET A 224 12.13 -22.63 3.30
CA MET A 224 12.29 -23.76 2.39
C MET A 224 11.69 -23.49 1.01
N ASN A 225 10.54 -22.82 0.95
CA ASN A 225 9.74 -22.69 -0.28
C ASN A 225 9.92 -21.35 -1.01
N CYS A 226 10.18 -20.24 -0.30
CA CYS A 226 10.42 -18.92 -0.90
C CYS A 226 11.91 -18.76 -1.22
N ARG A 227 12.37 -19.42 -2.28
CA ARG A 227 13.80 -19.41 -2.69
C ARG A 227 14.32 -18.04 -3.12
N SER A 228 13.44 -17.17 -3.60
CA SER A 228 13.75 -15.78 -3.98
C SER A 228 13.89 -14.81 -2.80
N LEU A 229 13.66 -15.28 -1.56
CA LEU A 229 13.65 -14.44 -0.37
C LEU A 229 15.05 -13.90 -0.07
N LYS A 230 15.15 -12.57 -0.02
CA LYS A 230 16.38 -11.82 0.26
C LYS A 230 16.38 -11.18 1.65
N SER A 231 15.20 -10.94 2.22
CA SER A 231 15.05 -10.28 3.51
C SER A 231 13.86 -10.86 4.27
N LEU A 232 14.11 -11.33 5.50
CA LEU A 232 13.09 -11.75 6.45
C LEU A 232 13.31 -11.01 7.77
N ILE A 233 12.35 -10.18 8.19
CA ILE A 233 12.48 -9.33 9.38
C ILE A 233 11.38 -9.70 10.39
N GLY A 234 11.77 -10.37 11.47
CA GLY A 234 10.89 -10.74 12.59
C GLY A 234 11.46 -10.27 13.93
N ARG A 235 11.48 -8.95 14.18
CA ARG A 235 11.91 -8.39 15.47
C ARG A 235 10.77 -8.45 16.49
N ASN A 236 11.12 -8.55 17.77
CA ASN A 236 10.16 -8.58 18.88
C ASN A 236 9.09 -9.68 18.70
N CYS A 237 9.53 -10.86 18.26
CA CYS A 237 8.74 -12.06 18.17
C CYS A 237 9.46 -13.19 18.93
N GLN A 238 8.73 -14.16 19.45
CA GLN A 238 9.32 -15.30 20.19
C GLN A 238 10.31 -16.12 19.32
N PHE A 239 10.15 -16.10 18.00
CA PHE A 239 11.02 -16.76 17.02
C PHE A 239 12.11 -15.83 16.44
N GLY A 240 12.29 -14.62 16.96
CA GLY A 240 13.24 -13.64 16.39
C GLY A 240 14.69 -14.16 16.38
N GLU A 241 15.12 -14.82 17.45
CA GLU A 241 16.44 -15.48 17.49
C GLU A 241 16.55 -16.61 16.46
N TYR A 242 15.50 -17.42 16.33
CA TYR A 242 15.42 -18.49 15.33
C TYR A 242 15.60 -17.94 13.92
N VAL A 243 14.87 -16.88 13.55
CA VAL A 243 15.00 -16.21 12.23
C VAL A 243 16.44 -15.78 11.99
N SER A 244 17.09 -15.17 12.98
CA SER A 244 18.47 -14.70 12.84
C SER A 244 19.48 -15.84 12.57
N LYS A 245 19.30 -16.99 13.24
CA LYS A 245 20.16 -18.18 13.06
C LYS A 245 19.86 -18.89 11.74
N SER A 246 18.60 -19.13 11.43
CA SER A 246 18.16 -19.83 10.22
C SER A 246 18.54 -19.08 8.94
N LEU A 247 18.46 -17.74 8.95
CA LEU A 247 18.92 -16.93 7.82
C LEU A 247 20.44 -17.03 7.60
N LYS A 248 21.24 -17.04 8.67
CA LYS A 248 22.70 -17.24 8.55
C LYS A 248 23.01 -18.61 7.96
N TYR A 249 22.34 -19.65 8.43
CA TYR A 249 22.51 -21.01 7.91
C TYR A 249 22.12 -21.12 6.43
N LEU A 250 20.99 -20.53 6.03
CA LEU A 250 20.54 -20.56 4.64
C LEU A 250 21.39 -19.69 3.72
N ALA A 251 21.91 -18.56 4.20
CA ALA A 251 22.87 -17.76 3.45
C ALA A 251 24.16 -18.57 3.16
N PHE A 252 24.62 -19.35 4.14
CA PHE A 252 25.75 -20.27 3.97
C PHE A 252 25.42 -21.41 2.99
N SER A 253 24.27 -22.09 3.12
CA SER A 253 23.94 -23.22 2.26
C SER A 253 23.60 -22.82 0.82
N ARG A 254 22.97 -21.65 0.61
CA ARG A 254 22.63 -21.15 -0.73
C ARG A 254 23.84 -20.59 -1.49
N THR A 255 24.90 -20.17 -0.79
CA THR A 255 26.16 -19.73 -1.43
C THR A 255 27.05 -20.91 -1.84
N GLN A 256 26.98 -22.04 -1.13
CA GLN A 256 27.69 -23.26 -1.52
C GLN A 256 27.09 -24.02 -2.73
N LEU A 257 25.91 -23.61 -3.21
CA LEU A 257 25.27 -24.20 -4.39
C LEU A 257 25.57 -23.44 -5.70
N GLN A 258 26.50 -22.48 -5.68
CA GLN A 258 26.94 -21.72 -6.87
C GLN A 258 28.35 -22.08 -7.35
N SER A 259 28.77 -23.34 -7.23
CA SER A 259 29.96 -23.88 -7.92
C SER A 259 29.56 -24.76 -9.08
#